data_AF-A0A536GQ50-F1
#
_entry.id   AF-A0A536GQ50-F1
#
_cell.length_a   1.000
_cell.length_b   1.000
_cell.length_c   1.000
_cell.angle_alpha   90.00
_cell.angle_beta   90.00
_cell.angle_gamma   90.00
#
_symmetry.space_group_name_H-M   'P 1'
#
loop_
_entity.id
_entity.type
_entity.pdbx_description
1 polymer ?
#
loop_
_entity_poly.entity_id
_entity_poly.type
_entity_poly.pdbx_seq_one_letter_code
_entity_poly.pdbx_strand_id
1 'polypeptide(L)'
;MKKEFDIMTIKFSPSTIQCLRSVQRLLDQLDPEAPPQALILPGSPQPRGNIIVFPGSFNPPTNAHLAMLKQARRFGRQHGGMSVYAALSKRTTDKENVERPLLVDRILLLETVLRHHLRDIGIMLFNRGLYVEQAEGIRAAFPEVTKLYFLLGFDKIVQIFDPHYYRDRDAALRELFALAEILVAPRAGAGPKELKQLLDKPENAQFAKYIHLLPLDDSYRNVSSTLIRQGFESHQKDVPPEVQRFIRETHAYDPPERLPDGSQIDVYGERVTAMQSLLRETNA
;
A
#
# COMPACT_ATOMS: atom_id res chain seq x y z
N MET A 1 -22.28 -35.23 17.00
CA MET A 1 -22.65 -33.85 16.60
C MET A 1 -21.79 -33.45 15.41
N LYS A 2 -22.35 -33.55 14.20
CA LYS A 2 -21.74 -32.97 13.00
C LYS A 2 -21.84 -31.46 13.15
N LYS A 3 -20.71 -30.74 13.20
CA LYS A 3 -20.72 -29.31 12.88
C LYS A 3 -21.02 -29.24 11.38
N GLU A 4 -22.27 -28.95 11.03
CA GLU A 4 -22.58 -28.42 9.71
C GLU A 4 -21.78 -27.12 9.59
N PHE A 5 -20.68 -27.17 8.85
CA PHE A 5 -20.11 -25.95 8.28
C PHE A 5 -21.08 -25.52 7.19
N ASP A 6 -21.96 -24.61 7.56
CA ASP A 6 -22.76 -23.83 6.63
C ASP A 6 -21.77 -23.05 5.75
N ILE A 7 -21.46 -23.59 4.57
CA ILE A 7 -20.60 -22.94 3.57
C ILE A 7 -21.33 -21.66 3.19
N MET A 8 -20.91 -20.56 3.82
CA MET A 8 -21.60 -19.29 3.78
C MET A 8 -21.84 -18.89 2.33
N THR A 9 -23.10 -18.67 1.97
CA THR A 9 -23.40 -17.80 0.84
C THR A 9 -22.86 -16.42 1.20
N ILE A 10 -21.66 -16.07 0.71
CA ILE A 10 -21.05 -14.77 0.99
C ILE A 10 -21.95 -13.70 0.38
N LYS A 11 -22.73 -13.03 1.23
CA LYS A 11 -23.67 -11.99 0.82
C LYS A 11 -22.97 -10.64 0.84
N PHE A 12 -22.68 -10.11 -0.35
CA PHE A 12 -22.28 -8.73 -0.50
C PHE A 12 -23.52 -7.82 -0.53
N SER A 13 -23.48 -6.70 0.17
CA SER A 13 -24.53 -5.69 0.04
C SER A 13 -24.49 -5.06 -1.37
N PRO A 14 -25.62 -4.56 -1.92
CA PRO A 14 -25.62 -3.92 -3.24
C PRO A 14 -24.62 -2.77 -3.38
N SER A 15 -24.43 -1.97 -2.33
CA SER A 15 -23.45 -0.88 -2.31
C SER A 15 -22.01 -1.41 -2.30
N THR A 16 -21.74 -2.50 -1.58
CA THR A 16 -20.43 -3.18 -1.61
C THR A 16 -20.13 -3.72 -3.01
N ILE A 17 -21.12 -4.33 -3.69
CA ILE A 17 -20.97 -4.83 -5.07
C ILE A 17 -20.63 -3.68 -6.02
N GLN A 18 -21.35 -2.56 -5.94
CA GLN A 18 -21.10 -1.40 -6.79
C GLN A 18 -19.70 -0.81 -6.56
N CYS A 19 -19.25 -0.78 -5.31
CA CYS A 19 -17.92 -0.32 -4.95
C CYS A 19 -16.83 -1.26 -5.50
N LEU A 20 -16.97 -2.57 -5.28
CA LEU A 20 -16.10 -3.61 -5.84
C LEU A 20 -15.96 -3.49 -7.36
N ARG A 21 -17.07 -3.38 -8.08
CA ARG A 21 -17.08 -3.22 -9.55
C ARG A 21 -16.40 -1.94 -10.00
N SER A 22 -16.56 -0.85 -9.26
CA SER A 22 -15.93 0.43 -9.59
C SER A 22 -14.42 0.40 -9.38
N VAL A 23 -13.95 -0.22 -8.30
CA VAL A 23 -12.52 -0.46 -8.07
C VAL A 23 -11.95 -1.39 -9.14
N GLN A 24 -12.64 -2.50 -9.45
CA GLN A 24 -12.18 -3.45 -10.46
C GLN A 24 -12.02 -2.79 -11.84
N ARG A 25 -12.98 -1.98 -12.29
CA ARG A 25 -12.86 -1.24 -13.56
C ARG A 25 -11.67 -0.28 -13.61
N LEU A 26 -11.24 0.27 -12.47
CA LEU A 26 -10.00 1.07 -12.42
C LEU A 26 -8.76 0.18 -12.49
N LEU A 27 -8.77 -0.96 -11.80
CA LEU A 27 -7.70 -1.94 -11.88
C LEU A 27 -7.55 -2.52 -13.29
N ASP A 28 -8.64 -2.68 -14.03
CA ASP A 28 -8.63 -3.19 -15.40
C ASP A 28 -7.99 -2.19 -16.38
N GLN A 29 -8.07 -0.88 -16.10
CA GLN A 29 -7.40 0.16 -16.89
C GLN A 29 -5.89 0.22 -16.66
N LEU A 30 -5.42 -0.24 -15.50
CA LEU A 30 -4.01 -0.27 -15.15
C LEU A 30 -3.35 -1.49 -15.79
N ASP A 31 -2.79 -1.35 -16.98
CA ASP A 31 -2.03 -2.41 -17.63
C ASP A 31 -0.57 -2.35 -17.19
N PRO A 32 -0.03 -3.38 -16.49
CA PRO A 32 1.38 -3.40 -16.08
C PRO A 32 2.37 -3.28 -17.24
N GLU A 33 1.97 -3.67 -18.45
CA GLU A 33 2.85 -3.62 -19.64
C GLU A 33 2.73 -2.30 -20.40
N ALA A 34 1.67 -1.51 -20.16
CA ALA A 34 1.54 -0.15 -20.68
C ALA A 34 2.55 0.82 -20.03
N PRO A 35 2.79 2.02 -20.62
CA PRO A 35 3.59 3.06 -19.99
C PRO A 35 3.14 3.39 -18.56
N PRO A 36 3.97 4.03 -17.73
CA PRO A 36 3.60 4.31 -16.34
C PRO A 36 2.31 5.11 -16.21
N GLN A 37 1.39 4.62 -15.39
CA GLN A 37 0.05 5.18 -15.19
C GLN A 37 -0.23 5.40 -13.71
N ALA A 38 -0.89 6.52 -13.42
CA ALA A 38 -1.44 6.82 -12.10
C ALA A 38 -2.92 7.17 -12.23
N LEU A 39 -3.75 6.52 -11.42
CA LEU A 39 -5.18 6.82 -11.27
C LEU A 39 -5.47 7.15 -9.80
N ILE A 40 -6.53 7.90 -9.53
CA ILE A 40 -7.04 8.08 -8.16
C ILE A 40 -8.33 7.30 -7.96
N LEU A 41 -8.51 6.79 -6.75
CA LEU A 41 -9.76 6.16 -6.37
C LEU A 41 -10.87 7.24 -6.30
N PRO A 42 -12.08 7.00 -6.85
CA PRO A 42 -13.20 7.93 -6.76
C PRO A 42 -13.47 8.37 -5.33
N GLY A 43 -13.66 9.67 -5.13
CA GLY A 43 -13.80 10.28 -3.80
C GLY A 43 -12.47 10.73 -3.17
N SER A 44 -11.32 10.37 -3.74
CA SER A 44 -10.03 10.96 -3.37
C SER A 44 -9.97 12.44 -3.82
N PRO A 45 -9.26 13.30 -3.07
CA PRO A 45 -8.97 14.66 -3.52
C PRO A 45 -8.18 14.63 -4.84
N GLN A 46 -8.38 15.65 -5.68
CA GLN A 46 -7.61 15.79 -6.92
C GLN A 46 -6.15 16.18 -6.61
N PRO A 47 -5.15 15.45 -7.15
CA PRO A 47 -3.74 15.79 -6.96
C PRO A 47 -3.39 17.12 -7.65
N ARG A 48 -2.94 18.09 -6.86
CA ARG A 48 -2.46 19.40 -7.33
C ARG A 48 -1.49 20.00 -6.33
N GLY A 49 -0.62 20.90 -6.79
CA GLY A 49 0.40 21.53 -5.97
C GLY A 49 1.39 20.52 -5.40
N ASN A 50 1.72 20.65 -4.12
CA ASN A 50 2.65 19.74 -3.46
C ASN A 50 1.89 18.52 -2.91
N ILE A 51 2.39 17.31 -3.20
CA ILE A 51 1.77 16.08 -2.71
C ILE A 51 2.77 15.15 -2.04
N ILE A 52 2.27 14.33 -1.12
CA ILE A 52 2.99 13.22 -0.50
C ILE A 52 2.27 11.94 -0.88
N VAL A 53 2.99 10.99 -1.45
CA VAL A 53 2.47 9.67 -1.82
C VAL A 53 3.15 8.64 -0.92
N PHE A 54 2.38 7.75 -0.30
CA PHE A 54 2.88 6.64 0.52
C PHE A 54 2.57 5.30 -0.16
N PRO A 55 3.47 4.80 -1.02
CA PRO A 55 3.31 3.49 -1.64
C PRO A 55 3.48 2.37 -0.61
N GLY A 56 2.60 1.38 -0.66
CA GLY A 56 2.67 0.20 0.19
C GLY A 56 1.78 -0.93 -0.32
N SER A 57 2.08 -2.17 0.07
CA SER A 57 1.20 -3.30 -0.25
C SER A 57 -0.07 -3.30 0.60
N PHE A 58 -0.05 -2.61 1.75
CA PHE A 58 -1.11 -2.54 2.75
C PHE A 58 -1.77 -3.91 2.99
N ASN A 59 -0.95 -4.94 3.21
CA ASN A 59 -1.38 -6.33 3.25
C ASN A 59 -1.16 -7.00 4.62
N PRO A 60 -1.91 -6.63 5.68
CA PRO A 60 -2.98 -5.61 5.72
C PRO A 60 -2.44 -4.21 6.08
N PRO A 61 -3.27 -3.14 6.01
CA PRO A 61 -2.98 -1.87 6.68
C PRO A 61 -2.80 -2.10 8.19
N THR A 62 -1.94 -1.32 8.83
CA THR A 62 -1.60 -1.44 10.26
C THR A 62 -1.63 -0.08 10.94
N ASN A 63 -1.54 -0.06 12.28
CA ASN A 63 -1.44 1.17 13.04
C ASN A 63 -0.16 1.97 12.71
N ALA A 64 0.93 1.30 12.30
CA ALA A 64 2.13 1.98 11.80
C ALA A 64 1.86 2.74 10.49
N HIS A 65 1.10 2.16 9.56
CA HIS A 65 0.72 2.86 8.33
C HIS A 65 -0.11 4.13 8.64
N LEU A 66 -1.08 4.01 9.56
CA LEU A 66 -1.87 5.18 10.02
C LEU A 66 -0.99 6.23 10.70
N ALA A 67 -0.02 5.82 11.51
CA ALA A 67 0.90 6.74 12.17
C ALA A 67 1.77 7.49 11.14
N MET A 68 2.31 6.79 10.14
CA MET A 68 3.07 7.41 9.05
C MET A 68 2.24 8.40 8.25
N LEU A 69 1.01 8.03 7.87
CA LEU A 69 0.08 8.93 7.17
C LEU A 69 -0.30 10.17 8.02
N LYS A 70 -0.50 10.00 9.33
CA LYS A 70 -0.73 11.12 10.26
C LYS A 70 0.45 12.08 10.29
N GLN A 71 1.67 11.56 10.34
CA GLN A 71 2.89 12.37 10.33
C GLN A 71 3.12 13.07 8.99
N ALA A 72 2.89 12.37 7.88
CA ALA A 72 2.96 12.98 6.55
C ALA A 72 1.95 14.13 6.40
N ARG A 73 0.72 13.95 6.89
CA ARG A 73 -0.27 15.04 6.93
C ARG A 73 0.19 16.22 7.77
N ARG A 74 0.77 15.97 8.95
CA ARG A 74 1.33 17.03 9.81
C ARG A 74 2.46 17.77 9.09
N PHE A 75 3.39 17.03 8.49
CA PHE A 75 4.49 17.57 7.71
C PHE A 75 3.96 18.45 6.57
N GLY A 76 3.00 17.95 5.78
CA GLY A 76 2.38 18.72 4.70
C GLY A 76 1.75 20.03 5.15
N ARG A 77 1.04 20.04 6.30
CA ARG A 77 0.48 21.27 6.88
C ARG A 77 1.55 22.28 7.29
N GLN A 78 2.69 21.82 7.79
CA GLN A 78 3.80 22.67 8.22
C GLN A 78 4.61 23.25 7.03
N HIS A 79 4.49 22.66 5.84
CA HIS A 79 5.27 23.03 4.66
C HIS A 79 4.40 23.64 3.54
N GLY A 80 3.43 24.48 3.92
CA GLY A 80 2.62 25.25 2.96
C GLY A 80 1.39 24.53 2.42
N GLY A 81 1.02 23.39 3.01
CA GLY A 81 -0.12 22.58 2.59
C GLY A 81 0.27 21.57 1.52
N MET A 82 0.10 20.28 1.83
CA MET A 82 0.31 19.19 0.89
C MET A 82 -0.83 18.18 1.00
N SER A 83 -1.32 17.70 -0.13
CA SER A 83 -2.27 16.59 -0.15
C SER A 83 -1.52 15.27 0.04
N VAL A 84 -2.10 14.35 0.80
CA VAL A 84 -1.48 13.06 1.11
C VAL A 84 -2.28 11.94 0.46
N TYR A 85 -1.58 10.99 -0.14
CA TYR A 85 -2.16 9.82 -0.79
C TYR A 85 -1.50 8.56 -0.25
N ALA A 86 -2.29 7.57 0.16
CA ALA A 86 -1.81 6.20 0.25
C ALA A 86 -1.84 5.59 -1.16
N ALA A 87 -0.92 4.69 -1.49
CA ALA A 87 -0.87 4.15 -2.85
C ALA A 87 -0.59 2.65 -2.96
N LEU A 88 -1.28 2.00 -3.90
CA LEU A 88 -1.08 0.61 -4.25
C LEU A 88 -0.72 0.47 -5.73
N SER A 89 0.11 -0.52 -6.05
CA SER A 89 0.48 -0.85 -7.42
C SER A 89 -0.10 -2.20 -7.82
N LYS A 90 -0.58 -2.33 -9.06
CA LYS A 90 -1.10 -3.59 -9.60
C LYS A 90 0.01 -4.64 -9.72
N ARG A 91 1.18 -4.25 -10.25
CA ARG A 91 2.40 -5.04 -10.22
C ARG A 91 3.33 -4.51 -9.13
N THR A 92 3.65 -5.36 -8.15
CA THR A 92 4.80 -5.13 -7.25
C THR A 92 6.03 -5.82 -7.83
N THR A 93 7.22 -5.28 -7.56
CA THR A 93 8.50 -5.76 -8.10
C THR A 93 8.87 -7.19 -7.68
N ASP A 94 8.13 -7.78 -6.72
CA ASP A 94 8.38 -9.11 -6.20
C ASP A 94 7.09 -9.94 -6.09
N LYS A 95 7.19 -11.21 -6.54
CA LYS A 95 6.33 -12.40 -6.32
C LYS A 95 5.17 -12.63 -7.30
N GLU A 96 5.42 -13.57 -8.22
CA GLU A 96 4.43 -14.30 -9.03
C GLU A 96 3.64 -15.34 -8.21
N ASN A 97 3.05 -14.94 -7.09
CA ASN A 97 2.07 -15.75 -6.36
C ASN A 97 0.76 -14.97 -6.25
N VAL A 98 -0.37 -15.68 -6.20
CA VAL A 98 -1.67 -15.09 -5.88
C VAL A 98 -1.59 -14.52 -4.46
N GLU A 99 -1.28 -13.23 -4.36
CA GLU A 99 -1.18 -12.52 -3.09
C GLU A 99 -2.59 -12.48 -2.46
N ARG A 100 -2.71 -13.04 -1.25
CA ARG A 100 -3.92 -12.93 -0.42
C ARG A 100 -3.74 -11.79 0.59
N PRO A 101 -4.75 -10.93 0.79
CA PRO A 101 -6.01 -10.82 0.05
C PRO A 101 -5.81 -10.22 -1.36
N LEU A 102 -6.82 -10.42 -2.23
CA LEU A 102 -6.90 -9.78 -3.55
C LEU A 102 -6.67 -8.27 -3.45
N LEU A 103 -6.08 -7.68 -4.49
CA LEU A 103 -5.82 -6.24 -4.55
C LEU A 103 -7.09 -5.40 -4.34
N VAL A 104 -8.22 -5.82 -4.91
CA VAL A 104 -9.52 -5.13 -4.74
C VAL A 104 -9.98 -5.14 -3.26
N ASP A 105 -9.79 -6.27 -2.54
CA ASP A 105 -10.09 -6.36 -1.10
C ASP A 105 -9.17 -5.43 -0.30
N ARG A 106 -7.87 -5.38 -0.63
CA ARG A 106 -6.90 -4.49 0.03
C ARG A 106 -7.24 -3.01 -0.16
N ILE A 107 -7.66 -2.62 -1.37
CA ILE A 107 -8.08 -1.24 -1.67
C ILE A 107 -9.32 -0.87 -0.86
N LEU A 108 -10.35 -1.72 -0.82
CA LEU A 108 -11.56 -1.47 -0.04
C LEU A 108 -11.29 -1.42 1.46
N LEU A 109 -10.43 -2.31 1.96
CA LEU A 109 -10.04 -2.31 3.36
C LEU A 109 -9.29 -1.02 3.72
N LEU A 110 -8.32 -0.62 2.90
CA LEU A 110 -7.59 0.64 3.09
C LEU A 110 -8.53 1.84 3.04
N GLU A 111 -9.44 1.89 2.05
CA GLU A 111 -10.43 2.96 1.94
C GLU A 111 -11.31 3.05 3.19
N THR A 112 -11.80 1.92 3.68
CA THR A 112 -12.61 1.86 4.91
C THR A 112 -11.83 2.40 6.11
N VAL A 113 -10.57 1.99 6.27
CA VAL A 113 -9.67 2.49 7.32
C VAL A 113 -9.45 3.99 7.19
N LEU A 114 -9.15 4.52 5.99
CA LEU A 114 -8.92 5.94 5.80
C LEU A 114 -10.20 6.78 6.05
N ARG A 115 -11.37 6.32 5.62
CA ARG A 115 -12.64 7.03 5.90
C ARG A 115 -12.95 7.16 7.39
N HIS A 116 -12.53 6.22 8.23
CA HIS A 116 -12.73 6.33 9.68
C HIS A 116 -11.65 7.15 10.38
N HIS A 117 -10.39 7.02 9.96
CA HIS A 117 -9.26 7.57 10.70
C HIS A 117 -8.65 8.84 10.08
N LEU A 118 -8.68 8.99 8.75
CA LEU A 118 -7.93 10.00 7.97
C LEU A 118 -8.66 10.38 6.66
N ARG A 119 -9.87 10.96 6.77
CA ARG A 119 -10.78 11.26 5.64
C ARG A 119 -10.22 12.16 4.54
N ASP A 120 -9.19 12.94 4.84
CA ASP A 120 -8.55 13.87 3.90
C ASP A 120 -7.43 13.22 3.07
N ILE A 121 -7.14 11.94 3.30
CA ILE A 121 -6.11 11.19 2.57
C ILE A 121 -6.75 10.44 1.40
N GLY A 122 -6.22 10.67 0.20
CA GLY A 122 -6.65 9.97 -1.01
C GLY A 122 -6.00 8.59 -1.17
N ILE A 123 -6.51 7.82 -2.13
CA ILE A 123 -5.88 6.58 -2.60
C ILE A 123 -5.49 6.76 -4.07
N MET A 124 -4.21 6.52 -4.35
CA MET A 124 -3.67 6.50 -5.71
C MET A 124 -3.33 5.06 -6.11
N LEU A 125 -3.56 4.73 -7.37
CA LEU A 125 -3.33 3.40 -7.94
C LEU A 125 -2.35 3.51 -9.10
N PHE A 126 -1.40 2.59 -9.14
CA PHE A 126 -0.38 2.53 -10.18
C PHE A 126 -0.44 1.21 -10.92
N ASN A 127 -0.11 1.20 -12.21
CA ASN A 127 0.06 -0.05 -12.94
C ASN A 127 1.37 -0.76 -12.56
N ARG A 128 2.43 0.02 -12.27
CA ARG A 128 3.78 -0.47 -11.98
C ARG A 128 4.30 -0.07 -10.59
N GLY A 129 5.37 -0.73 -10.16
CA GLY A 129 5.87 -0.71 -8.78
C GLY A 129 7.12 0.12 -8.53
N LEU A 130 7.88 0.52 -9.57
CA LEU A 130 9.10 1.31 -9.37
C LEU A 130 8.77 2.77 -9.04
N TYR A 131 9.49 3.36 -8.08
CA TYR A 131 9.22 4.74 -7.65
C TYR A 131 9.39 5.77 -8.78
N VAL A 132 10.35 5.57 -9.69
CA VAL A 132 10.53 6.44 -10.86
C VAL A 132 9.33 6.36 -11.80
N GLU A 133 8.84 5.14 -12.09
CA GLU A 133 7.64 4.93 -12.92
C GLU A 133 6.39 5.52 -12.26
N GLN A 134 6.25 5.39 -10.94
CA GLN A 134 5.16 6.03 -10.21
C GLN A 134 5.22 7.56 -10.32
N ALA A 135 6.42 8.14 -10.25
CA ALA A 135 6.61 9.58 -10.41
C ALA A 135 6.26 10.03 -11.83
N GLU A 136 6.71 9.30 -12.86
CA GLU A 136 6.37 9.54 -14.26
C GLU A 136 4.85 9.48 -14.48
N GLY A 137 4.20 8.43 -13.96
CA GLY A 137 2.74 8.28 -14.02
C GLY A 137 2.00 9.44 -13.36
N ILE A 138 2.48 9.95 -12.22
CA ILE A 138 1.92 11.14 -11.57
C ILE A 138 2.09 12.38 -12.46
N ARG A 139 3.29 12.62 -12.99
CA ARG A 139 3.57 13.82 -13.81
C ARG A 139 2.74 13.82 -15.10
N ALA A 140 2.53 12.65 -15.69
CA ALA A 140 1.70 12.50 -16.88
C ALA A 140 0.20 12.70 -16.58
N ALA A 141 -0.30 12.10 -15.49
CA ALA A 141 -1.74 12.12 -15.16
C ALA A 141 -2.19 13.43 -14.47
N PHE A 142 -1.30 14.08 -13.71
CA PHE A 142 -1.63 15.21 -12.84
C PHE A 142 -0.64 16.37 -13.05
N PRO A 143 -0.75 17.11 -14.16
CA PRO A 143 0.20 18.18 -14.51
C PRO A 143 0.19 19.37 -13.52
N GLU A 144 -0.88 19.52 -12.73
CA GLU A 144 -0.95 20.52 -11.66
C GLU A 144 -0.10 20.17 -10.43
N VAL A 145 0.45 18.97 -10.34
CA VAL A 145 1.38 18.60 -9.26
C VAL A 145 2.72 19.29 -9.48
N THR A 146 3.11 20.15 -8.54
CA THR A 146 4.36 20.92 -8.57
C THR A 146 5.50 20.16 -7.91
N LYS A 147 5.29 19.64 -6.69
CA LYS A 147 6.28 18.83 -5.97
C LYS A 147 5.70 17.49 -5.56
N LEU A 148 6.52 16.45 -5.66
CA LEU A 148 6.18 15.09 -5.29
C LEU A 148 7.15 14.61 -4.21
N TYR A 149 6.60 14.12 -3.11
CA TYR A 149 7.33 13.42 -2.06
C TYR A 149 6.86 11.97 -1.98
N PHE A 150 7.78 11.01 -1.98
CA PHE A 150 7.48 9.64 -1.56
C PHE A 150 7.75 9.44 -0.08
N LEU A 151 6.74 8.98 0.66
CA LEU A 151 6.90 8.52 2.03
C LEU A 151 7.27 7.05 2.04
N LEU A 152 8.32 6.70 2.78
CA LEU A 152 8.78 5.32 2.93
C LEU A 152 9.46 5.08 4.27
N GLY A 153 9.52 3.81 4.68
CA GLY A 153 10.23 3.39 5.89
C GLY A 153 11.73 3.21 5.63
N PHE A 154 12.53 3.19 6.69
CA PHE A 154 14.00 3.08 6.62
C PHE A 154 14.51 1.95 5.71
N ASP A 155 13.96 0.74 5.83
CA ASP A 155 14.38 -0.41 5.00
C ASP A 155 14.29 -0.12 3.49
N LYS A 156 13.32 0.70 3.07
CA LYS A 156 13.14 1.05 1.66
C LYS A 156 14.16 2.08 1.17
N ILE A 157 14.59 3.03 1.99
CA ILE A 157 15.66 3.94 1.56
C ILE A 157 17.00 3.21 1.44
N VAL A 158 17.24 2.21 2.29
CA VAL A 158 18.40 1.32 2.15
C VAL A 158 18.34 0.57 0.82
N GLN A 159 17.19 -0.02 0.48
CA GLN A 159 17.00 -0.69 -0.82
C GLN A 159 17.17 0.25 -2.01
N ILE A 160 16.61 1.46 -1.96
CA ILE A 160 16.75 2.46 -3.03
C ILE A 160 18.22 2.79 -3.29
N PHE A 161 19.04 2.88 -2.24
CA PHE A 161 20.47 3.14 -2.41
C PHE A 161 21.32 1.92 -2.69
N ASP A 162 20.76 0.71 -2.70
CA ASP A 162 21.54 -0.49 -2.89
C ASP A 162 21.85 -0.71 -4.38
N PRO A 163 23.13 -0.71 -4.79
CA PRO A 163 23.52 -0.88 -6.20
C PRO A 163 23.04 -2.18 -6.83
N HIS A 164 22.76 -3.23 -6.04
CA HIS A 164 22.41 -4.53 -6.60
C HIS A 164 21.06 -4.54 -7.34
N TYR A 165 20.20 -3.53 -7.15
CA TYR A 165 18.92 -3.39 -7.86
C TYR A 165 19.06 -2.68 -9.21
N TYR A 166 20.25 -2.20 -9.58
CA TYR A 166 20.43 -1.33 -10.74
C TYR A 166 21.53 -1.83 -11.66
N ARG A 167 21.32 -1.61 -12.96
CA ARG A 167 22.40 -1.69 -13.94
C ARG A 167 23.32 -0.47 -13.85
N ASP A 168 22.72 0.72 -13.78
CA ASP A 168 23.39 1.98 -13.47
C ASP A 168 22.58 2.70 -12.39
N ARG A 169 23.07 2.58 -11.16
CA ARG A 169 22.42 3.10 -9.97
C ARG A 169 22.30 4.62 -10.00
N ASP A 170 23.40 5.31 -10.30
CA ASP A 170 23.44 6.76 -10.17
C ASP A 170 22.60 7.43 -11.27
N ALA A 171 22.55 6.84 -12.48
CA ALA A 171 21.61 7.28 -13.50
C ALA A 171 20.15 7.13 -13.05
N ALA A 172 19.77 5.94 -12.55
CA ALA A 172 18.42 5.68 -12.07
C ALA A 172 18.01 6.58 -10.89
N LEU A 173 18.93 6.84 -9.95
CA LEU A 173 18.67 7.75 -8.83
C LEU A 173 18.55 9.20 -9.29
N ARG A 174 19.35 9.65 -10.28
CA ARG A 174 19.19 10.99 -10.87
C ARG A 174 17.83 11.16 -11.53
N GLU A 175 17.34 10.15 -12.25
CA GLU A 175 16.00 10.16 -12.84
C GLU A 175 14.91 10.25 -11.77
N LEU A 176 14.98 9.41 -10.72
CA LEU A 176 14.04 9.46 -9.61
C LEU A 176 14.03 10.83 -8.92
N PHE A 177 15.20 11.36 -8.55
CA PHE A 177 15.31 12.61 -7.80
C PHE A 177 15.12 13.87 -8.65
N ALA A 178 15.10 13.75 -9.98
CA ALA A 178 14.61 14.82 -10.85
C ALA A 178 13.08 14.98 -10.76
N LEU A 179 12.36 13.92 -10.39
CA LEU A 179 10.90 13.90 -10.35
C LEU A 179 10.32 14.02 -8.94
N ALA A 180 11.04 13.52 -7.92
CA ALA A 180 10.53 13.38 -6.57
C ALA A 180 11.60 13.58 -5.47
N GLU A 181 11.13 13.92 -4.28
CA GLU A 181 11.90 13.89 -3.03
C GLU A 181 11.38 12.74 -2.15
N ILE A 182 12.11 12.39 -1.09
CA ILE A 182 11.77 11.26 -0.21
C ILE A 182 11.64 11.71 1.24
N LEU A 183 10.54 11.30 1.89
CA LEU A 183 10.34 11.35 3.33
C LEU A 183 10.62 9.97 3.92
N VAL A 184 11.58 9.87 4.84
CA VAL A 184 11.99 8.60 5.47
C VAL A 184 11.52 8.55 6.91
N ALA A 185 10.66 7.58 7.23
CA ALA A 185 10.28 7.28 8.61
C ALA A 185 11.25 6.27 9.25
N PRO A 186 11.65 6.47 10.53
CA PRO A 186 12.35 5.48 11.32
C PRO A 186 11.64 4.12 11.37
N ARG A 187 12.41 3.04 11.47
CA ARG A 187 11.88 1.67 11.59
C ARG A 187 12.85 0.79 12.38
N ALA A 188 12.30 -0.11 13.19
CA ALA A 188 13.06 -0.91 14.16
C ALA A 188 14.06 -0.03 14.95
N GLY A 189 15.33 -0.44 15.01
CA GLY A 189 16.40 0.32 15.65
C GLY A 189 16.96 1.48 14.81
N ALA A 190 16.55 1.65 13.55
CA ALA A 190 17.09 2.66 12.66
C ALA A 190 16.26 3.95 12.73
N GLY A 191 16.91 5.05 13.10
CA GLY A 191 16.34 6.38 13.27
C GLY A 191 17.19 7.48 12.62
N PRO A 192 17.16 8.71 13.17
CA PRO A 192 17.83 9.87 12.57
C PRO A 192 19.33 9.69 12.37
N LYS A 193 20.00 9.01 13.32
CA LYS A 193 21.44 8.79 13.29
C LYS A 193 21.83 7.84 12.15
N GLU A 194 21.10 6.74 12.02
CA GLU A 194 21.33 5.72 11.00
C GLU A 194 21.02 6.29 9.61
N LEU A 195 19.99 7.14 9.48
CA LEU A 195 19.71 7.85 8.23
C LEU A 195 20.84 8.79 7.88
N LYS A 196 21.33 9.59 8.84
CA LYS A 196 22.47 10.48 8.60
C LYS A 196 23.70 9.69 8.14
N GLN A 197 24.03 8.60 8.81
CA GLN A 197 25.15 7.74 8.44
C GLN A 197 25.00 7.16 7.03
N LEU A 198 23.78 6.77 6.64
CA LEU A 198 23.50 6.32 5.28
C LEU A 198 23.75 7.43 4.26
N LEU A 199 23.30 8.66 4.53
CA LEU A 199 23.43 9.81 3.62
C LEU A 199 24.86 10.38 3.55
N ASP A 200 25.63 10.28 4.63
CA ASP A 200 27.02 10.74 4.69
C ASP A 200 27.99 9.86 3.88
N LYS A 201 27.56 8.67 3.42
CA LYS A 201 28.39 7.82 2.56
C LYS A 201 28.74 8.55 1.25
N PRO A 202 30.00 8.51 0.77
CA PRO A 202 30.41 9.24 -0.43
C PRO A 202 29.52 9.00 -1.66
N GLU A 203 29.08 7.75 -1.85
CA GLU A 203 28.19 7.33 -2.95
C GLU A 203 26.74 7.82 -2.83
N ASN A 204 26.35 8.34 -1.66
CA ASN A 204 24.99 8.84 -1.35
C ASN A 204 24.94 10.35 -1.20
N ALA A 205 26.07 10.99 -0.89
CA ALA A 205 26.15 12.40 -0.53
C ALA A 205 25.49 13.33 -1.57
N GLN A 206 25.64 13.03 -2.87
CA GLN A 206 25.03 13.81 -3.96
C GLN A 206 23.49 13.82 -3.94
N PHE A 207 22.87 12.79 -3.36
CA PHE A 207 21.42 12.61 -3.29
C PHE A 207 20.81 13.05 -1.95
N ALA A 208 21.64 13.31 -0.94
CA ALA A 208 21.20 13.59 0.43
C ALA A 208 20.21 14.76 0.54
N LYS A 209 20.34 15.78 -0.32
CA LYS A 209 19.46 16.96 -0.34
C LYS A 209 18.00 16.66 -0.72
N TYR A 210 17.72 15.50 -1.32
CA TYR A 210 16.37 15.09 -1.72
C TYR A 210 15.69 14.21 -0.67
N ILE A 211 16.34 13.98 0.49
CA ILE A 211 15.90 13.01 1.49
C ILE A 211 15.71 13.72 2.82
N HIS A 212 14.50 13.60 3.37
CA HIS A 212 14.09 14.26 4.59
C HIS A 212 13.63 13.23 5.61
N LEU A 213 14.03 13.44 6.86
CA LEU A 213 13.52 12.64 7.97
C LEU A 213 12.05 13.01 8.25
N LEU A 214 11.19 12.00 8.36
CA LEU A 214 9.86 12.13 8.93
C LEU A 214 9.84 11.45 10.31
N PRO A 215 9.73 12.21 11.42
CA PRO A 215 9.70 11.62 12.75
C PRO A 215 8.56 10.62 12.93
N LEU A 216 8.84 9.50 13.59
CA LEU A 216 7.85 8.48 13.93
C LEU A 216 8.11 7.95 15.34
N ASP A 217 7.03 7.83 16.11
CA ASP A 217 7.05 7.30 17.48
C ASP A 217 7.50 5.83 17.50
N ASP A 218 8.34 5.51 18.47
CA ASP A 218 9.02 4.22 18.62
C ASP A 218 8.03 3.05 18.77
N SER A 219 6.84 3.31 19.32
CA SER A 219 5.76 2.32 19.46
C SER A 219 5.30 1.71 18.13
N TYR A 220 5.49 2.42 17.00
CA TYR A 220 5.09 1.93 15.67
C TYR A 220 6.23 1.27 14.89
N ARG A 221 7.48 1.40 15.34
CA ARG A 221 8.67 1.02 14.56
C ARG A 221 8.81 -0.49 14.33
N ASN A 222 8.20 -1.31 15.19
CA ASN A 222 8.25 -2.78 15.12
C ASN A 222 6.94 -3.41 14.61
N VAL A 223 5.92 -2.59 14.29
CA VAL A 223 4.66 -3.09 13.73
C VAL A 223 4.84 -3.34 12.23
N SER A 224 4.58 -4.57 11.77
CA SER A 224 4.67 -4.92 10.35
C SER A 224 3.53 -5.84 9.91
N SER A 225 3.07 -5.67 8.67
CA SER A 225 2.03 -6.53 8.10
C SER A 225 2.44 -8.00 8.05
N THR A 226 3.75 -8.28 7.90
CA THR A 226 4.26 -9.66 7.92
C THR A 226 3.98 -10.37 9.24
N LEU A 227 4.18 -9.69 10.38
CA LEU A 227 3.86 -10.26 11.69
C LEU A 227 2.35 -10.51 11.82
N ILE A 228 1.51 -9.61 11.29
CA ILE A 228 0.04 -9.81 11.29
C ILE A 228 -0.33 -11.08 10.52
N ARG A 229 0.27 -11.30 9.34
CA ARG A 229 -0.01 -12.49 8.52
C ARG A 229 0.51 -13.79 9.15
N GLN A 230 1.58 -13.71 9.94
CA GLN A 230 2.18 -14.87 10.61
C GLN A 230 1.49 -15.24 11.93
N GLY A 231 0.79 -14.30 12.57
CA GLY A 231 0.16 -14.53 13.87
C GLY A 231 -0.79 -13.42 14.29
N PHE A 232 -1.95 -13.33 13.63
CA PHE A 232 -2.93 -12.26 13.86
C PHE A 232 -3.37 -12.15 15.33
N GLU A 233 -3.63 -13.26 16.02
CA GLU A 233 -4.12 -13.21 17.41
C GLU A 233 -3.13 -12.53 18.37
N SER A 234 -1.82 -12.72 18.18
CA SER A 234 -0.79 -12.05 18.98
C SER A 234 -0.61 -10.57 18.64
N HIS A 235 -1.08 -10.16 17.45
CA HIS A 235 -0.86 -8.82 16.89
C HIS A 235 -2.17 -8.06 16.63
N GLN A 236 -3.30 -8.48 17.20
CA GLN A 236 -4.60 -7.86 16.97
C GLN A 236 -4.59 -6.35 17.30
N LYS A 237 -3.87 -5.96 18.36
CA LYS A 237 -3.70 -4.55 18.78
C LYS A 237 -2.91 -3.68 17.80
N ASP A 238 -2.17 -4.29 16.88
CA ASP A 238 -1.29 -3.59 15.95
C ASP A 238 -2.01 -3.16 14.66
N VAL A 239 -3.29 -3.51 14.52
CA VAL A 239 -4.14 -3.12 13.39
C VAL A 239 -5.45 -2.44 13.84
N PRO A 240 -6.04 -1.58 12.99
CA PRO A 240 -7.34 -0.95 13.27
C PRO A 240 -8.48 -1.98 13.40
N PRO A 241 -9.57 -1.67 14.13
CA PRO A 241 -10.72 -2.57 14.29
C PRO A 241 -11.33 -3.07 12.97
N GLU A 242 -11.30 -2.26 11.92
CA GLU A 242 -11.81 -2.61 10.59
C GLU A 242 -10.99 -3.74 9.95
N VAL A 243 -9.67 -3.70 10.16
CA VAL A 243 -8.74 -4.75 9.72
C VAL A 243 -8.94 -6.00 10.55
N GLN A 244 -9.13 -5.88 11.86
CA GLN A 244 -9.41 -7.04 12.72
C GLN A 244 -10.67 -7.77 12.26
N ARG A 245 -11.75 -7.01 12.02
CA ARG A 245 -13.02 -7.55 11.52
C ARG A 245 -12.85 -8.22 10.16
N PHE A 246 -12.19 -7.54 9.21
CA PHE A 246 -11.93 -8.13 7.90
C PHE A 246 -11.19 -9.46 8.00
N ILE A 247 -10.13 -9.55 8.82
CA ILE A 247 -9.36 -10.78 8.99
C ILE A 247 -10.24 -11.89 9.59
N ARG A 248 -11.00 -11.60 10.65
CA ARG A 248 -11.86 -12.57 11.33
C ARG A 248 -13.03 -13.05 10.46
N GLU A 249 -13.61 -12.18 9.65
CA GLU A 249 -14.78 -12.52 8.82
C GLU A 249 -14.38 -13.23 7.52
N THR A 250 -13.21 -12.93 6.97
CA THR A 250 -12.81 -13.43 5.65
C THR A 250 -11.76 -14.53 5.72
N HIS A 251 -11.12 -14.74 6.87
CA HIS A 251 -10.02 -15.68 7.04
C HIS A 251 -8.89 -15.46 6.02
N ALA A 252 -8.67 -14.21 5.60
CA ALA A 252 -7.84 -13.91 4.43
C ALA A 252 -6.36 -14.29 4.54
N TYR A 253 -5.89 -14.59 5.75
CA TYR A 253 -4.51 -15.01 6.02
C TYR A 253 -4.40 -16.45 6.51
N ASP A 254 -5.53 -17.14 6.68
CA ASP A 254 -5.53 -18.51 7.16
C ASP A 254 -5.15 -19.47 6.00
N PRO A 255 -4.33 -20.50 6.25
CA PRO A 255 -4.12 -21.55 5.28
C PRO A 255 -5.42 -22.37 5.10
N PRO A 256 -5.59 -23.05 3.95
CA PRO A 256 -6.67 -24.03 3.79
C PRO A 256 -6.65 -25.06 4.92
N GLU A 257 -7.80 -25.28 5.57
CA GLU A 257 -7.96 -26.24 6.64
C GLU A 257 -8.22 -27.64 6.04
N ARG A 258 -7.48 -28.65 6.51
CA ARG A 258 -7.70 -30.04 6.10
C ARG A 258 -8.68 -30.73 7.05
N LEU A 259 -9.77 -31.24 6.51
CA LEU A 259 -10.78 -31.96 7.25
C LEU A 259 -10.39 -33.43 7.52
N PRO A 260 -11.03 -34.08 8.51
CA PRO A 260 -10.76 -35.50 8.83
C PRO A 260 -11.03 -36.47 7.68
N ASP A 261 -11.90 -36.11 6.74
CA ASP A 261 -12.19 -36.90 5.54
C ASP A 261 -11.17 -36.70 4.39
N GLY A 262 -10.15 -35.87 4.63
CA GLY A 262 -9.09 -35.56 3.68
C GLY A 262 -9.38 -34.41 2.73
N SER A 263 -10.61 -33.87 2.74
CA SER A 263 -10.97 -32.66 1.98
C SER A 263 -10.32 -31.40 2.57
N GLN A 264 -10.33 -30.31 1.80
CA GLN A 264 -9.80 -29.00 2.23
C GLN A 264 -10.88 -27.94 2.14
N ILE A 265 -10.96 -27.08 3.16
CA ILE A 265 -11.79 -25.88 3.16
C ILE A 265 -10.88 -24.67 3.12
N ASP A 266 -11.09 -23.81 2.13
CA ASP A 266 -10.39 -22.54 1.98
C ASP A 266 -11.41 -21.40 1.97
N VAL A 267 -11.73 -20.90 3.17
CA VAL A 267 -12.77 -19.88 3.35
C VAL A 267 -12.48 -18.63 2.53
N TYR A 268 -11.22 -18.18 2.49
CA TYR A 268 -10.86 -17.06 1.63
C TYR A 268 -10.87 -17.42 0.14
N GLY A 269 -10.49 -18.65 -0.21
CA GLY A 269 -10.59 -19.17 -1.58
C GLY A 269 -12.02 -19.18 -2.14
N GLU A 270 -13.01 -19.53 -1.30
CA GLU A 270 -14.43 -19.43 -1.66
C GLU A 270 -14.84 -17.98 -1.91
N ARG A 271 -14.38 -17.05 -1.06
CA ARG A 271 -14.57 -15.61 -1.28
C ARG A 271 -13.97 -15.15 -2.60
N VAL A 272 -12.75 -15.56 -2.92
CA VAL A 272 -12.10 -15.24 -4.20
C VAL A 272 -12.96 -15.71 -5.36
N THR A 273 -13.47 -16.95 -5.31
CA THR A 273 -14.32 -17.54 -6.36
C THR A 273 -15.63 -16.78 -6.52
N ALA A 274 -16.30 -16.44 -5.42
CA ALA A 274 -17.52 -15.65 -5.42
C ALA A 274 -17.29 -14.24 -5.99
N MET A 275 -16.21 -13.58 -5.59
CA MET A 275 -15.85 -12.25 -6.11
C MET A 275 -15.50 -12.29 -7.59
N GLN A 276 -14.76 -13.28 -8.06
CA GLN A 276 -14.45 -13.43 -9.48
C GLN A 276 -15.70 -13.65 -10.32
N SER A 277 -16.65 -14.46 -9.84
CA SER A 277 -17.94 -14.68 -10.52
C SER A 277 -18.73 -13.37 -10.61
N LEU A 278 -18.87 -12.66 -9.48
CA LEU A 278 -19.56 -11.37 -9.39
C LEU A 278 -18.98 -10.29 -10.33
N LEU A 279 -17.66 -10.28 -10.49
CA LEU A 279 -16.95 -9.31 -11.32
C LEU A 279 -16.98 -9.69 -12.82
N ARG A 280 -17.03 -10.98 -13.16
CA ARG A 280 -17.13 -11.48 -14.55
C ARG A 280 -18.50 -11.24 -15.20
N GLU A 281 -19.59 -11.35 -14.44
CA GLU A 281 -20.97 -11.14 -14.92
C GLU A 281 -21.25 -9.73 -15.50
N THR A 282 -20.26 -8.84 -15.49
CA THR A 282 -20.39 -7.44 -15.94
C THR A 282 -19.58 -7.14 -17.21
N ASN A 283 -18.76 -8.08 -17.69
CA ASN A 283 -17.99 -7.97 -18.93
C ASN A 283 -18.63 -8.72 -20.12
N ALA A 284 -19.86 -9.23 -19.93
CA ALA A 284 -20.67 -9.91 -20.94
C ALA A 284 -21.83 -9.01 -21.40
#